data_AF-A0A2D6IVH7-F1
#
_entry.id   AF-A0A2D6IVH7-F1
#
_cell.length_a   1.000
_cell.length_b   1.000
_cell.length_c   1.000
_cell.angle_alpha   90.00
_cell.angle_beta   90.00
_cell.angle_gamma   90.00
#
_symmetry.space_group_name_H-M   'P 1'
#
loop_
_entity.id
_entity.type
_entity.pdbx_description
1 polymer ?
#
loop_
_entity_poly.entity_id
_entity_poly.type
_entity_poly.pdbx_seq_one_letter_code
_entity_poly.pdbx_strand_id
1 'polypeptide(L)'
;MNPWITALLAGIVLLAASATQAQEYTDAALKQADSISGVQTWEQYCAFCHTLGKDQASMTGPNLYQLFKRKIGDKADFEYSAAMKNVDREWTPELFAEYIKDPVATLPGNMMPAVNIPVDKVFALVAFVMRASGSVDWDEPQQETPATGGLDAELQTSKPGFWAQYMENTIKFTLPRDNGETYSFVAYFNPDGTITGNNRGLKGIWRMRDKRNFCYSLERVGVHPYEWMHCIQPRAGKNLVFDTPVTSFAPVKGHEDFEIQVGFLKGRPHPLAGDAHPDYWTFLFANTTRYEIKVNGKVVIVDARFNKDKTITSPQGVTGKWRTEGDAGREDRMCYYLSNVPGLEGELSECFALVLMFNPHVGARWPARFEQGNSYWAEITAGR
;
A
#
# COMPACT_ATOMS: atom_id res chain seq x y z
N MET A 1 49.75 70.62 16.40
CA MET A 1 50.18 69.82 15.23
C MET A 1 50.16 68.37 15.72
N ASN A 2 49.32 67.43 15.28
CA ASN A 2 48.79 67.18 13.94
C ASN A 2 47.33 66.62 13.98
N PRO A 3 46.56 66.77 12.89
CA PRO A 3 45.18 66.30 12.73
C PRO A 3 45.11 64.93 12.02
N TRP A 4 43.90 64.44 11.70
CA TRP A 4 43.58 63.27 10.83
C TRP A 4 43.85 61.91 11.53
N ILE A 5 42.92 60.96 11.68
CA ILE A 5 42.12 60.30 10.64
C ILE A 5 40.84 59.72 11.29
N THR A 6 39.69 60.13 10.75
CA THR A 6 38.40 59.44 10.83
C THR A 6 38.44 58.19 9.94
N ALA A 7 38.26 57.00 10.51
CA ALA A 7 38.05 55.77 9.74
C ALA A 7 36.62 55.27 9.96
N LEU A 8 35.77 55.55 8.97
CA LEU A 8 34.46 54.91 8.78
C LEU A 8 34.67 53.40 8.60
N LEU A 9 34.11 52.60 9.51
CA LEU A 9 33.83 51.19 9.22
C LEU A 9 32.53 51.14 8.42
N ALA A 10 32.66 51.09 7.10
CA ALA A 10 31.58 50.72 6.21
C ALA A 10 31.23 49.24 6.46
N GLY A 11 30.08 49.00 7.09
CA GLY A 11 29.50 47.68 7.22
C GLY A 11 29.11 47.15 5.85
N ILE A 12 29.76 46.08 5.40
CA ILE A 12 29.25 45.24 4.33
C ILE A 12 28.22 44.31 4.99
N VAL A 13 26.97 44.75 5.01
CA VAL A 13 25.83 43.86 5.24
C VAL A 13 25.61 43.12 3.92
N LEU A 14 26.14 41.90 3.80
CA LEU A 14 25.70 40.95 2.79
C LEU A 14 24.25 40.56 3.13
N LEU A 15 23.30 41.30 2.57
CA LEU A 15 21.93 40.83 2.42
C LEU A 15 21.95 39.65 1.46
N ALA A 16 22.08 38.43 1.99
CA ALA A 16 21.70 37.24 1.27
C ALA A 16 20.18 37.33 1.02
N ALA A 17 19.80 37.82 -0.15
CA ALA A 17 18.44 37.71 -0.63
C ALA A 17 18.16 36.21 -0.84
N SER A 18 17.50 35.59 0.14
CA SER A 18 16.86 34.30 -0.03
C SER A 18 15.74 34.48 -1.05
N ALA A 19 16.06 34.29 -2.33
CA ALA A 19 15.05 34.17 -3.36
C ALA A 19 14.23 32.91 -3.04
N THR A 20 13.00 33.11 -2.58
CA THR A 20 11.97 32.08 -2.56
C THR A 20 11.73 31.68 -4.02
N GLN A 21 12.43 30.66 -4.50
CA GLN A 21 12.15 30.06 -5.80
C GLN A 21 10.75 29.46 -5.73
N ALA A 22 9.86 29.94 -6.61
CA ALA A 22 8.55 29.33 -6.79
C ALA A 22 8.77 27.88 -7.23
N GLN A 23 8.07 26.94 -6.58
CA GLN A 23 8.15 25.53 -6.93
C GLN A 23 7.61 25.34 -8.36
N GLU A 24 8.48 24.98 -9.29
CA GLU A 24 8.09 24.70 -10.68
C GLU A 24 7.55 23.25 -10.81
N TYR A 25 6.39 23.09 -11.44
CA TYR A 25 5.72 21.81 -11.66
C TYR A 25 5.92 21.29 -13.10
N THR A 26 7.15 21.41 -13.61
CA THR A 26 7.49 20.86 -14.92
C THR A 26 7.47 19.33 -14.89
N ASP A 27 7.17 18.70 -16.02
CA ASP A 27 7.18 17.23 -16.16
C ASP A 27 8.52 16.63 -15.71
N ALA A 28 9.64 17.24 -16.10
CA ALA A 28 10.98 16.82 -15.70
C ALA A 28 11.20 16.87 -14.18
N ALA A 29 10.74 17.94 -13.51
CA ALA A 29 10.88 18.08 -12.06
C ALA A 29 9.98 17.09 -11.31
N LEU A 30 8.73 16.92 -11.75
CA LEU A 30 7.77 16.00 -11.13
C LEU A 30 8.16 14.54 -11.32
N LYS A 31 8.76 14.18 -12.46
CA LYS A 31 9.28 12.83 -12.70
C LYS A 31 10.33 12.44 -11.65
N GLN A 32 11.09 13.41 -11.12
CA GLN A 32 12.14 13.24 -10.10
C GLN A 32 11.65 13.39 -8.65
N ALA A 33 10.36 13.65 -8.42
CA ALA A 33 9.84 13.87 -7.08
C ALA A 33 9.97 12.62 -6.18
N ASP A 34 10.10 12.84 -4.86
CA ASP A 34 10.19 11.78 -3.87
C ASP A 34 8.91 10.92 -3.84
N SER A 35 8.98 9.76 -4.49
CA SER A 35 7.86 8.82 -4.59
C SER A 35 7.33 8.35 -3.23
N ILE A 36 8.19 8.16 -2.22
CA ILE A 36 7.80 7.66 -0.89
C ILE A 36 7.01 8.75 -0.18
N SER A 37 7.52 9.98 -0.19
CA SER A 37 6.81 11.11 0.39
C SER A 37 5.44 11.32 -0.28
N GLY A 38 5.34 11.07 -1.59
CA GLY A 38 4.09 11.16 -2.34
C GLY A 38 3.05 10.11 -1.90
N VAL A 39 3.45 8.84 -1.81
CA VAL A 39 2.59 7.72 -1.36
C VAL A 39 2.08 7.98 0.06
N GLN A 40 2.97 8.30 0.99
CA GLN A 40 2.61 8.55 2.40
C GLN A 40 1.62 9.70 2.55
N THR A 41 1.82 10.77 1.78
CA THR A 41 0.91 11.92 1.81
C THR A 41 -0.46 11.54 1.23
N TRP A 42 -0.51 10.71 0.19
CA TRP A 42 -1.78 10.22 -0.36
C TRP A 42 -2.56 9.37 0.67
N GLU A 43 -1.91 8.42 1.31
CA GLU A 43 -2.54 7.54 2.31
C GLU A 43 -3.12 8.33 3.49
N GLN A 44 -2.36 9.31 3.98
CA GLN A 44 -2.74 10.11 5.14
C GLN A 44 -3.91 11.06 4.86
N TYR A 45 -3.94 11.68 3.68
CA TYR A 45 -4.83 12.81 3.43
C TYR A 45 -5.91 12.57 2.37
N CYS A 46 -5.76 11.56 1.51
CA CYS A 46 -6.59 11.42 0.31
C CYS A 46 -7.27 10.04 0.18
N ALA A 47 -6.58 8.96 0.57
CA ALA A 47 -7.01 7.58 0.32
C ALA A 47 -8.35 7.19 1.00
N PHE A 48 -8.75 7.90 2.06
CA PHE A 48 -10.04 7.69 2.71
C PHE A 48 -11.24 8.08 1.83
N CYS A 49 -11.04 9.05 0.93
CA CYS A 49 -12.12 9.61 0.10
C CYS A 49 -12.00 9.25 -1.38
N HIS A 50 -10.81 8.87 -1.86
CA HIS A 50 -10.54 8.77 -3.29
C HIS A 50 -9.83 7.46 -3.65
N THR A 51 -10.07 7.03 -4.88
CA THR A 51 -9.40 5.91 -5.55
C THR A 51 -8.65 6.42 -6.79
N LEU A 52 -7.61 5.71 -7.25
CA LEU A 52 -6.75 6.15 -8.37
C LEU A 52 -6.81 5.22 -9.59
N GLY A 53 -7.16 3.96 -9.39
CA GLY A 53 -7.10 2.93 -10.41
C GLY A 53 -8.25 2.98 -11.41
N LYS A 54 -7.98 2.48 -12.61
CA LYS A 54 -8.99 2.25 -13.65
C LYS A 54 -10.11 1.35 -13.11
N ASP A 55 -11.35 1.72 -13.39
CA ASP A 55 -12.57 0.99 -13.01
C ASP A 55 -12.79 0.84 -11.48
N GLN A 56 -12.03 1.56 -10.64
CA GLN A 56 -12.32 1.63 -9.21
C GLN A 56 -13.50 2.57 -8.93
N ALA A 57 -14.28 2.25 -7.90
CA ALA A 57 -15.45 3.03 -7.52
C ALA A 57 -15.06 4.42 -6.99
N SER A 58 -15.91 5.40 -7.25
CA SER A 58 -15.94 6.64 -6.47
C SER A 58 -16.42 6.32 -5.04
N MET A 59 -15.89 7.04 -4.05
CA MET A 59 -16.25 6.88 -2.64
C MET A 59 -16.92 8.18 -2.16
N THR A 60 -16.46 8.75 -1.03
CA THR A 60 -16.83 10.09 -0.60
C THR A 60 -16.45 11.15 -1.63
N GLY A 61 -15.32 10.95 -2.32
CA GLY A 61 -14.86 11.73 -3.47
C GLY A 61 -14.83 10.91 -4.77
N PRO A 62 -14.68 11.57 -5.93
CA PRO A 62 -14.61 10.87 -7.21
C PRO A 62 -13.36 9.99 -7.32
N ASN A 63 -13.44 8.92 -8.09
CA ASN A 63 -12.26 8.24 -8.61
C ASN A 63 -11.42 9.21 -9.48
N LEU A 64 -10.11 9.21 -9.25
CA LEU A 64 -9.16 10.13 -9.87
C LEU A 64 -8.36 9.49 -11.01
N TYR A 65 -8.78 8.33 -11.54
CA TYR A 65 -8.14 7.76 -12.73
C TYR A 65 -8.13 8.78 -13.87
N GLN A 66 -6.99 8.93 -14.55
CA GLN A 66 -6.76 9.91 -15.61
C GLN A 66 -7.09 11.36 -15.23
N LEU A 67 -6.99 11.74 -13.94
CA LEU A 67 -7.37 13.09 -13.46
C LEU A 67 -6.78 14.23 -14.31
N PHE A 68 -5.49 14.16 -14.65
CA PHE A 68 -4.81 15.22 -15.39
C PHE A 68 -5.02 15.17 -16.91
N LYS A 69 -5.91 14.30 -17.39
CA LYS A 69 -6.41 14.28 -18.77
C LYS A 69 -7.90 14.58 -18.85
N ARG A 70 -8.46 15.13 -17.78
CA ARG A 70 -9.89 15.32 -17.57
C ARG A 70 -10.21 16.76 -17.19
N LYS A 71 -11.42 17.18 -17.53
CA LYS A 71 -11.99 18.45 -17.09
C LYS A 71 -12.39 18.37 -15.62
N ILE A 72 -12.36 19.50 -14.95
CA ILE A 72 -12.85 19.61 -13.58
C ILE A 72 -14.35 19.24 -13.57
N GLY A 73 -14.75 18.36 -12.65
CA GLY A 73 -16.15 17.97 -12.49
C GLY A 73 -16.72 17.00 -13.53
N ASP A 74 -15.88 16.27 -14.27
CA ASP A 74 -16.30 15.51 -15.46
C ASP A 74 -16.50 13.98 -15.28
N LYS A 75 -16.25 13.42 -14.09
CA LYS A 75 -16.44 11.97 -13.87
C LYS A 75 -17.94 11.64 -13.93
N ALA A 76 -18.35 10.93 -14.99
CA ALA A 76 -19.76 10.65 -15.29
C ALA A 76 -20.56 10.04 -14.13
N ASP A 77 -19.92 9.22 -13.29
CA ASP A 77 -20.60 8.49 -12.21
C ASP A 77 -20.40 9.14 -10.82
N PHE A 78 -20.11 10.45 -10.76
CA PHE A 78 -19.96 11.17 -9.50
C PHE A 78 -20.77 12.47 -9.49
N GLU A 79 -21.50 12.70 -8.39
CA GLU A 79 -22.28 13.93 -8.21
C GLU A 79 -21.42 15.07 -7.65
N TYR A 80 -20.97 15.93 -8.55
CA TYR A 80 -20.20 17.12 -8.21
C TYR A 80 -21.08 18.28 -7.70
N SER A 81 -20.49 19.13 -6.86
CA SER A 81 -21.04 20.45 -6.53
C SER A 81 -21.27 21.31 -7.78
N ALA A 82 -22.24 22.23 -7.73
CA ALA A 82 -22.47 23.19 -8.82
C ALA A 82 -21.22 24.01 -9.17
N ALA A 83 -20.40 24.37 -8.17
CA ALA A 83 -19.13 25.07 -8.38
C ALA A 83 -18.20 24.27 -9.31
N MET A 84 -17.94 23.00 -8.99
CA MET A 84 -17.10 22.11 -9.80
C MET A 84 -17.67 21.87 -11.21
N LYS A 85 -18.99 21.69 -11.36
CA LYS A 85 -19.64 21.43 -12.66
C LYS A 85 -19.53 22.62 -13.63
N ASN A 86 -19.38 23.84 -13.12
CA ASN A 86 -19.37 25.07 -13.92
C ASN A 86 -17.95 25.54 -14.30
N VAL A 87 -16.90 24.83 -13.91
CA VAL A 87 -15.51 25.20 -14.23
C VAL A 87 -15.12 24.57 -15.57
N ASP A 88 -14.94 25.40 -16.61
CA ASP A 88 -14.41 24.95 -17.90
C ASP A 88 -12.88 25.00 -17.94
N ARG A 89 -12.24 24.22 -17.07
CA ARG A 89 -10.78 24.05 -17.02
C ARG A 89 -10.43 22.56 -16.89
N GLU A 90 -9.22 22.22 -17.31
CA GLU A 90 -8.60 20.92 -17.09
C GLU A 90 -7.70 20.96 -15.85
N TRP A 91 -7.46 19.80 -15.25
CA TRP A 91 -6.50 19.68 -14.15
C TRP A 91 -5.07 19.82 -14.64
N THR A 92 -4.37 20.84 -14.15
CA THR A 92 -2.90 20.93 -14.26
C THR A 92 -2.25 20.56 -12.92
N PRO A 93 -0.96 20.17 -12.90
CA PRO A 93 -0.22 19.89 -11.67
C PRO A 93 -0.24 21.06 -10.68
N GLU A 94 -0.09 22.29 -11.18
CA GLU A 94 -0.11 23.53 -10.38
C GLU A 94 -1.49 23.76 -9.78
N LEU A 95 -2.54 23.65 -10.60
CA LEU A 95 -3.92 23.85 -10.14
C LEU A 95 -4.32 22.80 -9.10
N PHE A 96 -3.92 21.55 -9.31
CA PHE A 96 -4.14 20.49 -8.33
C PHE A 96 -3.38 20.78 -7.03
N ALA A 97 -2.11 21.21 -7.10
CA ALA A 97 -1.31 21.57 -5.94
C ALA A 97 -1.91 22.74 -5.13
N GLU A 98 -2.46 23.75 -5.80
CA GLU A 98 -3.18 24.85 -5.16
C GLU A 98 -4.48 24.35 -4.53
N TYR A 99 -5.27 23.59 -5.30
CA TYR A 99 -6.57 23.10 -4.88
C TYR A 99 -6.49 22.21 -3.63
N ILE A 100 -5.51 21.29 -3.53
CA ILE A 100 -5.41 20.41 -2.35
C ILE A 100 -4.88 21.11 -1.10
N LYS A 101 -4.22 22.27 -1.23
CA LYS A 101 -3.80 23.08 -0.07
C LYS A 101 -4.99 23.80 0.55
N ASP A 102 -5.87 24.34 -0.27
CA ASP A 102 -7.07 25.04 0.19
C ASP A 102 -8.20 24.91 -0.86
N PRO A 103 -8.98 23.81 -0.82
CA PRO A 103 -10.03 23.59 -1.80
C PRO A 103 -11.04 24.72 -1.85
N VAL A 104 -11.39 25.27 -0.67
CA VAL A 104 -12.43 26.30 -0.51
C VAL A 104 -11.96 27.64 -1.08
N ALA A 105 -10.70 28.01 -0.87
CA ALA A 105 -10.14 29.22 -1.47
C ALA A 105 -9.95 29.07 -2.99
N THR A 106 -9.47 27.92 -3.47
CA THR A 106 -9.20 27.71 -4.90
C THR A 106 -10.47 27.57 -5.73
N LEU A 107 -11.49 26.87 -5.23
CA LEU A 107 -12.79 26.72 -5.89
C LEU A 107 -13.94 26.93 -4.88
N PRO A 108 -14.34 28.18 -4.63
CA PRO A 108 -15.42 28.48 -3.69
C PRO A 108 -16.73 27.76 -4.04
N GLY A 109 -17.35 27.12 -3.05
CA GLY A 109 -18.58 26.34 -3.22
C GLY A 109 -18.37 24.89 -3.65
N ASN A 110 -17.13 24.43 -3.77
CA ASN A 110 -16.84 23.00 -3.86
C ASN A 110 -17.15 22.28 -2.54
N MET A 111 -17.34 20.96 -2.60
CA MET A 111 -17.72 20.14 -1.44
C MET A 111 -16.56 19.32 -0.84
N MET A 112 -15.33 19.45 -1.36
CA MET A 112 -14.18 18.77 -0.76
C MET A 112 -13.76 19.52 0.52
N PRO A 113 -13.67 18.83 1.67
CA PRO A 113 -13.19 19.46 2.89
C PRO A 113 -11.70 19.80 2.76
N ALA A 114 -11.28 20.87 3.44
CA ALA A 114 -9.87 21.19 3.55
C ALA A 114 -9.12 20.08 4.29
N VAL A 115 -8.02 19.63 3.71
CA VAL A 115 -7.09 18.68 4.30
C VAL A 115 -5.77 19.41 4.54
N ASN A 116 -5.32 19.46 5.80
CA ASN A 116 -4.14 20.24 6.20
C ASN A 116 -2.84 19.53 5.76
N ILE A 117 -2.56 19.52 4.45
CA ILE A 117 -1.37 18.93 3.86
C ILE A 117 -0.17 19.89 4.06
N PRO A 118 0.94 19.44 4.67
CA PRO A 118 2.13 20.27 4.80
C PRO A 118 2.66 20.73 3.44
N VAL A 119 3.07 21.99 3.33
CA VAL A 119 3.46 22.62 2.05
C VAL A 119 4.60 21.88 1.36
N ASP A 120 5.57 21.35 2.13
CA ASP A 120 6.72 20.59 1.64
C ASP A 120 6.33 19.21 1.06
N LYS A 121 5.12 18.72 1.34
CA LYS A 121 4.61 17.42 0.89
C LYS A 121 3.80 17.48 -0.40
N VAL A 122 3.30 18.67 -0.75
CA VAL A 122 2.40 18.85 -1.90
C VAL A 122 3.03 18.44 -3.22
N PHE A 123 4.29 18.81 -3.45
CA PHE A 123 4.97 18.52 -4.73
C PHE A 123 5.09 16.99 -4.98
N ALA A 124 5.53 16.26 -3.96
CA ALA A 124 5.64 14.80 -4.01
C ALA A 124 4.26 14.12 -4.19
N LEU A 125 3.23 14.63 -3.53
CA LEU A 125 1.86 14.14 -3.69
C LEU A 125 1.34 14.34 -5.11
N VAL A 126 1.55 15.52 -5.71
CA VAL A 126 1.14 15.80 -7.09
C VAL A 126 1.77 14.80 -8.06
N ALA A 127 3.09 14.62 -7.97
CA ALA A 127 3.80 13.64 -8.80
C ALA A 127 3.29 12.20 -8.60
N PHE A 128 3.00 11.81 -7.35
CA PHE A 128 2.43 10.49 -7.07
C PHE A 128 1.05 10.32 -7.71
N VAL A 129 0.12 11.28 -7.54
CA VAL A 129 -1.23 11.17 -8.11
C VAL A 129 -1.19 11.16 -9.63
N MET A 130 -0.34 11.98 -10.27
CA MET A 130 -0.17 11.95 -11.73
C MET A 130 0.21 10.56 -12.23
N ARG A 131 1.22 9.95 -11.59
CA ARG A 131 1.72 8.62 -11.94
C ARG A 131 0.69 7.52 -11.65
N ALA A 132 0.19 7.46 -10.41
CA ALA A 132 -0.68 6.38 -9.94
C ALA A 132 -2.10 6.42 -10.54
N SER A 133 -2.57 7.60 -10.98
CA SER A 133 -3.81 7.72 -11.76
C SER A 133 -3.67 7.32 -13.24
N GLY A 134 -2.45 7.00 -13.70
CA GLY A 134 -2.17 6.74 -15.11
C GLY A 134 -2.29 7.96 -16.01
N SER A 135 -2.27 9.17 -15.44
CA SER A 135 -2.39 10.42 -16.20
C SER A 135 -1.12 10.78 -16.98
N VAL A 136 -0.01 10.10 -16.71
CA VAL A 136 1.28 10.27 -17.38
C VAL A 136 1.85 8.90 -17.76
N ASP A 137 2.63 8.88 -18.83
CA ASP A 137 3.39 7.71 -19.27
C ASP A 137 4.83 7.84 -18.77
N TRP A 138 4.98 7.98 -17.45
CA TRP A 138 6.29 7.95 -16.83
C TRP A 138 6.65 6.50 -16.58
N ASP A 139 7.85 6.11 -17.02
CA ASP A 139 8.46 4.84 -16.60
C ASP A 139 8.32 4.68 -15.08
N GLU A 140 8.13 3.44 -14.60
CA GLU A 140 8.36 3.17 -13.19
C GLU A 140 9.71 3.80 -12.83
N PRO A 141 9.78 4.59 -11.73
CA PRO A 141 10.95 5.41 -11.45
C PRO A 141 12.21 4.57 -11.71
N GLN A 142 12.99 4.93 -12.73
CA GLN A 142 14.34 4.39 -12.85
C GLN A 142 14.98 4.78 -11.54
N GLN A 143 15.19 3.80 -10.67
CA GLN A 143 15.80 4.02 -9.37
C GLN A 143 17.24 4.47 -9.60
N GLU A 144 17.44 5.74 -9.88
CA GLU A 144 18.49 6.49 -9.22
C GLU A 144 17.87 7.11 -7.98
N THR A 145 17.35 6.25 -7.10
CA THR A 145 17.64 6.51 -5.70
C THR A 145 19.14 6.29 -5.60
N PRO A 146 19.97 7.25 -5.15
CA PRO A 146 21.13 6.85 -4.39
C PRO A 146 20.54 5.95 -3.30
N ALA A 147 20.65 4.65 -3.49
CA ALA A 147 20.25 3.71 -2.49
C ALA A 147 21.03 4.14 -1.25
N THR A 148 20.36 4.53 -0.16
CA THR A 148 20.97 4.29 1.15
C THR A 148 20.81 2.82 1.54
N GLY A 149 20.42 1.97 0.58
CA GLY A 149 20.87 0.58 0.47
C GLY A 149 22.39 0.47 0.22
N GLY A 150 23.01 1.51 -0.33
CA GLY A 150 24.46 1.67 -0.33
C GLY A 150 24.96 1.75 1.10
N LEU A 151 25.70 0.73 1.50
CA LEU A 151 26.61 0.76 2.62
C LEU A 151 27.40 2.08 2.57
N ASP A 152 27.16 3.01 3.50
CA ASP A 152 28.28 3.85 3.91
C ASP A 152 29.33 2.86 4.41
N ALA A 153 30.38 2.59 3.62
CA ALA A 153 31.38 1.58 3.96
C ALA A 153 31.91 1.79 5.39
N GLU A 154 31.99 3.05 5.82
CA GLU A 154 32.28 3.50 7.18
C GLU A 154 31.28 2.98 8.24
N LEU A 155 29.97 3.06 7.98
CA LEU A 155 28.91 2.55 8.86
C LEU A 155 28.88 1.03 8.92
N GLN A 156 29.29 0.36 7.85
CA GLN A 156 29.51 -1.08 7.87
C GLN A 156 30.68 -1.50 8.72
N THR A 157 31.84 -0.92 8.46
CA THR A 157 33.07 -1.25 9.18
C THR A 157 32.99 -0.91 10.65
N SER A 158 32.22 0.12 11.01
CA SER A 158 32.04 0.52 12.41
C SER A 158 31.01 -0.33 13.18
N LYS A 159 30.13 -1.06 12.49
CA LYS A 159 29.07 -1.91 13.10
C LYS A 159 28.93 -3.29 12.42
N PRO A 160 30.02 -4.07 12.22
CA PRO A 160 30.00 -5.26 11.38
C PRO A 160 28.99 -6.32 11.84
N GLY A 161 28.81 -6.50 13.15
CA GLY A 161 27.85 -7.48 13.70
C GLY A 161 26.39 -7.16 13.42
N PHE A 162 26.01 -5.87 13.34
CA PHE A 162 24.64 -5.47 13.00
C PHE A 162 24.32 -5.81 11.54
N TRP A 163 25.27 -5.56 10.64
CA TRP A 163 25.08 -5.82 9.21
C TRP A 163 25.07 -7.30 8.88
N ALA A 164 25.96 -8.10 9.49
CA ALA A 164 25.90 -9.55 9.40
C ALA A 164 24.53 -10.06 9.89
N GLN A 165 24.01 -9.48 10.97
CA GLN A 165 22.71 -9.84 11.52
C GLN A 165 21.53 -9.53 10.57
N TYR A 166 21.49 -8.37 9.89
CA TYR A 166 20.36 -8.03 9.01
C TYR A 166 20.52 -8.54 7.57
N MET A 167 21.75 -8.61 7.05
CA MET A 167 22.01 -8.91 5.64
C MET A 167 22.38 -10.38 5.40
N GLU A 168 22.94 -11.10 6.37
CA GLU A 168 23.33 -12.51 6.18
C GLU A 168 22.29 -13.47 6.76
N ASN A 169 21.34 -12.98 7.54
CA ASN A 169 20.34 -13.77 8.25
C ASN A 169 18.91 -13.38 7.84
N THR A 170 17.95 -14.18 8.28
CA THR A 170 16.52 -13.99 7.98
C THR A 170 15.83 -13.33 9.16
N ILE A 171 14.97 -12.36 8.89
CA ILE A 171 14.25 -11.62 9.93
C ILE A 171 12.84 -12.18 10.03
N LYS A 172 12.49 -12.76 11.17
CA LYS A 172 11.15 -13.28 11.45
C LYS A 172 10.36 -12.25 12.22
N PHE A 173 9.23 -11.84 11.68
CA PHE A 173 8.23 -11.03 12.36
C PHE A 173 7.14 -11.95 12.88
N THR A 174 6.70 -11.73 14.12
CA THR A 174 5.62 -12.47 14.78
C THR A 174 4.66 -11.48 15.40
N LEU A 175 3.38 -11.60 15.06
CA LEU A 175 2.34 -10.62 15.32
C LEU A 175 1.20 -11.32 16.06
N PRO A 176 0.63 -10.71 17.12
CA PRO A 176 -0.51 -11.27 17.81
C PRO A 176 -1.76 -11.22 16.94
N ARG A 177 -2.65 -12.20 17.12
CA ARG A 177 -4.01 -12.20 16.56
C ARG A 177 -5.03 -12.07 17.69
N ASP A 178 -6.21 -11.54 17.34
CA ASP A 178 -7.30 -11.33 18.29
C ASP A 178 -7.80 -12.63 18.97
N ASN A 179 -7.56 -13.79 18.36
CA ASN A 179 -7.92 -15.11 18.89
C ASN A 179 -6.85 -15.73 19.82
N GLY A 180 -5.77 -15.00 20.12
CA GLY A 180 -4.65 -15.49 20.94
C GLY A 180 -3.61 -16.33 20.18
N GLU A 181 -3.79 -16.54 18.87
CA GLU A 181 -2.75 -17.12 18.01
C GLU A 181 -1.72 -16.06 17.60
N THR A 182 -0.67 -16.51 16.91
CA THR A 182 0.31 -15.59 16.30
C THR A 182 0.39 -15.82 14.80
N TYR A 183 0.66 -14.74 14.07
CA TYR A 183 1.00 -14.77 12.66
C TYR A 183 2.48 -14.45 12.51
N SER A 184 3.22 -15.26 11.75
CA SER A 184 4.60 -14.96 11.43
C SER A 184 4.85 -14.87 9.94
N PHE A 185 5.81 -14.03 9.56
CA PHE A 185 6.37 -14.00 8.21
C PHE A 185 7.86 -13.67 8.28
N VAL A 186 8.59 -13.91 7.18
CA VAL A 186 10.01 -13.57 7.10
C VAL A 186 10.31 -12.55 6.03
N ALA A 187 11.30 -11.71 6.36
CA ALA A 187 11.86 -10.73 5.45
C ALA A 187 13.38 -10.91 5.31
N TYR A 188 13.87 -10.65 4.10
CA TYR A 188 15.28 -10.65 3.72
C TYR A 188 15.64 -9.23 3.31
N PHE A 189 16.50 -8.60 4.09
CA PHE A 189 17.00 -7.25 3.82
C PHE A 189 18.19 -7.38 2.86
N ASN A 190 18.08 -6.79 1.68
CA ASN A 190 19.07 -6.95 0.63
C ASN A 190 20.06 -5.79 0.61
N PRO A 191 21.34 -6.03 0.27
CA PRO A 191 22.34 -4.96 0.20
C PRO A 191 22.03 -3.84 -0.81
N ASP A 192 21.08 -4.02 -1.71
CA ASP A 192 20.63 -2.99 -2.66
C ASP A 192 19.58 -2.03 -2.06
N GLY A 193 19.19 -2.23 -0.79
CA GLY A 193 18.16 -1.44 -0.13
C GLY A 193 16.74 -1.98 -0.33
N THR A 194 16.57 -3.12 -0.99
CA THR A 194 15.27 -3.78 -1.11
C THR A 194 15.02 -4.74 0.06
N ILE A 195 13.75 -5.06 0.26
CA ILE A 195 13.32 -6.13 1.15
C ILE A 195 12.43 -7.07 0.37
N THR A 196 12.69 -8.35 0.54
CA THR A 196 11.89 -9.45 -0.02
C THR A 196 11.44 -10.36 1.11
N GLY A 197 10.56 -11.32 0.86
CA GLY A 197 10.10 -12.22 1.91
C GLY A 197 9.46 -13.49 1.38
N ASN A 198 9.00 -14.33 2.30
CA ASN A 198 8.29 -15.57 1.97
C ASN A 198 6.82 -15.35 1.57
N ASN A 199 6.23 -14.21 1.94
CA ASN A 199 4.87 -13.85 1.53
C ASN A 199 4.83 -13.43 0.06
N ARG A 200 3.87 -13.96 -0.71
CA ARG A 200 3.71 -13.63 -2.14
C ARG A 200 3.44 -12.14 -2.30
N GLY A 201 4.41 -11.44 -2.91
CA GLY A 201 4.32 -10.00 -3.16
C GLY A 201 4.76 -9.12 -1.99
N LEU A 202 5.26 -9.68 -0.88
CA LEU A 202 5.93 -8.88 0.15
C LEU A 202 7.16 -8.22 -0.47
N LYS A 203 7.13 -6.90 -0.44
CA LYS A 203 8.21 -6.03 -0.85
C LYS A 203 8.43 -5.02 0.26
N GLY A 204 9.57 -4.36 0.20
CA GLY A 204 9.85 -3.27 1.09
C GLY A 204 11.16 -2.62 0.72
N ILE A 205 11.48 -1.58 1.46
CA ILE A 205 12.73 -0.85 1.31
C ILE A 205 13.33 -0.60 2.68
N TRP A 206 14.65 -0.64 2.78
CA TRP A 206 15.35 -0.15 3.95
C TRP A 206 16.37 0.91 3.57
N ARG A 207 16.58 1.86 4.49
CA ARG A 207 17.39 3.06 4.28
C ARG A 207 18.06 3.45 5.59
N MET A 208 19.30 3.91 5.53
CA MET A 208 19.91 4.64 6.65
C MET A 208 19.41 6.09 6.64
N ARG A 209 18.98 6.58 7.81
CA ARG A 209 18.55 7.95 8.07
C ARG A 209 19.50 8.63 9.05
N ASP A 210 19.95 9.83 8.71
CA ASP A 210 20.83 10.69 9.52
C ASP A 210 22.12 10.00 10.02
N LYS A 211 22.61 8.98 9.29
CA LYS A 211 23.72 8.08 9.66
C LYS A 211 23.56 7.36 11.02
N ARG A 212 22.39 7.43 11.63
CA ARG A 212 22.15 6.94 13.00
C ARG A 212 21.00 5.96 13.09
N ASN A 213 20.05 6.01 12.16
CA ASN A 213 18.87 5.16 12.19
C ASN A 213 18.85 4.25 10.96
N PHE A 214 18.70 2.95 11.16
CA PHE A 214 18.31 1.99 10.15
C PHE A 214 16.80 1.94 10.10
N CYS A 215 16.21 2.43 9.01
CA CYS A 215 14.77 2.49 8.81
C CYS A 215 14.34 1.54 7.71
N TYR A 216 13.17 0.92 7.84
CA TYR A 216 12.61 0.08 6.80
C TYR A 216 11.10 0.17 6.75
N SER A 217 10.55 0.04 5.55
CA SER A 217 9.12 -0.17 5.30
C SER A 217 8.89 -1.54 4.70
N LEU A 218 7.78 -2.16 5.09
CA LEU A 218 7.30 -3.39 4.47
C LEU A 218 5.89 -3.16 3.95
N GLU A 219 5.67 -3.63 2.73
CA GLU A 219 4.40 -3.57 2.03
C GLU A 219 3.70 -4.93 2.10
N ARG A 220 2.36 -4.90 2.04
CA ARG A 220 1.51 -6.10 1.97
C ARG A 220 1.70 -7.06 3.14
N VAL A 221 1.79 -6.51 4.35
CA VAL A 221 1.80 -7.26 5.60
C VAL A 221 0.41 -7.24 6.22
N GLY A 222 -0.14 -8.41 6.58
CA GLY A 222 -1.54 -8.61 6.97
C GLY A 222 -1.97 -8.08 8.34
N VAL A 223 -1.41 -6.96 8.80
CA VAL A 223 -1.72 -6.37 10.13
C VAL A 223 -2.22 -4.94 10.10
N HIS A 224 -2.22 -4.27 8.94
CA HIS A 224 -2.88 -2.99 8.75
C HIS A 224 -3.12 -2.75 7.23
N PRO A 225 -4.14 -1.98 6.81
CA PRO A 225 -4.36 -1.65 5.40
C PRO A 225 -3.23 -0.83 4.73
N TYR A 226 -2.19 -0.43 5.47
CA TYR A 226 -1.10 0.40 4.96
C TYR A 226 0.28 -0.14 5.34
N GLU A 227 1.25 0.28 4.55
CA GLU A 227 2.68 0.07 4.74
C GLU A 227 3.09 0.50 6.16
N TRP A 228 3.89 -0.32 6.82
CA TRP A 228 4.40 0.00 8.15
C TRP A 228 5.90 0.23 8.07
N MET A 229 6.35 1.35 8.65
CA MET A 229 7.74 1.78 8.67
C MET A 229 8.29 1.78 10.09
N HIS A 230 9.46 1.18 10.27
CA HIS A 230 10.14 1.09 11.56
C HIS A 230 11.58 1.56 11.47
N CYS A 231 12.06 2.27 12.48
CA CYS A 231 13.42 2.78 12.55
C CYS A 231 14.10 2.33 13.85
N ILE A 232 15.31 1.78 13.73
CA ILE A 232 16.14 1.32 14.86
C ILE A 232 17.54 1.93 14.80
N GLN A 233 18.20 1.97 15.94
CA GLN A 233 19.63 2.28 16.00
C GLN A 233 20.43 1.03 15.63
N PRO A 234 21.42 1.10 14.70
CA PRO A 234 22.23 -0.03 14.31
C PRO A 234 23.19 -0.42 15.44
N ARG A 235 22.76 -1.38 16.25
CA ARG A 235 23.52 -1.93 17.38
C ARG A 235 23.70 -3.42 17.15
N ALA A 236 24.93 -3.91 17.27
CA ALA A 236 25.19 -5.35 17.30
C ALA A 236 24.69 -5.90 18.64
N GLY A 237 23.75 -6.84 18.61
CA GLY A 237 23.33 -7.55 19.80
C GLY A 237 24.53 -8.31 20.39
N LYS A 238 24.79 -8.15 21.70
CA LYS A 238 25.94 -8.82 22.34
C LYS A 238 25.78 -10.34 22.42
N ASN A 239 24.54 -10.84 22.35
CA ASN A 239 24.17 -12.26 22.42
C ASN A 239 23.03 -12.52 21.43
N LEU A 240 23.34 -12.74 20.15
CA LEU A 240 22.33 -13.09 19.16
C LEU A 240 21.85 -14.54 19.43
N VAL A 241 20.61 -14.69 19.87
CA VAL A 241 19.95 -16.00 19.99
C VAL A 241 19.03 -16.15 18.79
N PHE A 242 19.31 -17.15 17.96
CA PHE A 242 18.45 -17.48 16.81
C PHE A 242 17.19 -18.20 17.29
N ASP A 243 16.13 -18.14 16.47
CA ASP A 243 14.84 -18.83 16.67
C ASP A 243 14.02 -18.35 17.88
N THR A 244 14.44 -17.27 18.54
CA THR A 244 13.67 -16.58 19.59
C THR A 244 13.45 -15.12 19.22
N PRO A 245 12.30 -14.51 19.58
CA PRO A 245 12.14 -13.06 19.54
C PRO A 245 13.25 -12.37 20.35
N VAL A 246 13.92 -11.38 19.76
CA VAL A 246 14.99 -10.62 20.41
C VAL A 246 14.61 -9.17 20.69
N THR A 247 13.59 -8.67 20.00
CA THR A 247 13.04 -7.33 20.22
C THR A 247 11.57 -7.32 19.85
N SER A 248 10.87 -6.29 20.29
CA SER A 248 9.45 -6.11 20.03
C SER A 248 9.12 -4.62 19.97
N PHE A 249 8.09 -4.26 19.21
CA PHE A 249 7.66 -2.88 19.10
C PHE A 249 6.17 -2.76 18.77
N ALA A 250 5.55 -1.68 19.25
CA ALA A 250 4.20 -1.28 18.86
C ALA A 250 4.29 -0.40 17.61
N PRO A 251 3.75 -0.83 16.45
CA PRO A 251 3.87 -0.10 15.20
C PRO A 251 2.95 1.12 15.14
N VAL A 252 1.88 1.14 15.92
CA VAL A 252 0.88 2.22 15.95
C VAL A 252 0.88 2.87 17.32
N LYS A 253 1.11 4.18 17.35
CA LYS A 253 1.08 4.97 18.59
C LYS A 253 -0.33 4.91 19.20
N GLY A 254 -0.42 4.51 20.47
CA GLY A 254 -1.69 4.36 21.19
C GLY A 254 -2.28 2.95 21.14
N HIS A 255 -1.63 2.00 20.47
CA HIS A 255 -2.00 0.57 20.43
C HIS A 255 -0.83 -0.28 20.95
N GLU A 256 -0.48 -0.05 22.21
CA GLU A 256 0.66 -0.71 22.87
C GLU A 256 0.40 -2.19 23.15
N ASP A 257 -0.86 -2.61 23.11
CA ASP A 257 -1.34 -3.98 23.17
C ASP A 257 -1.04 -4.78 21.90
N PHE A 258 -0.85 -4.09 20.78
CA PHE A 258 -0.49 -4.68 19.50
C PHE A 258 1.04 -4.68 19.30
N GLU A 259 1.71 -5.63 19.94
CA GLU A 259 3.17 -5.70 19.95
C GLU A 259 3.71 -6.71 18.92
N ILE A 260 4.58 -6.25 18.02
CA ILE A 260 5.19 -7.10 17.00
C ILE A 260 6.56 -7.54 17.47
N GLN A 261 6.74 -8.85 17.56
CA GLN A 261 7.97 -9.52 17.94
C GLN A 261 8.86 -9.73 16.71
N VAL A 262 10.15 -9.44 16.85
CA VAL A 262 11.18 -9.62 15.82
C VAL A 262 12.24 -10.58 16.32
N GLY A 263 12.47 -11.64 15.55
CA GLY A 263 13.50 -12.64 15.77
C GLY A 263 14.42 -12.78 14.56
N PHE A 264 15.53 -13.50 14.74
CA PHE A 264 16.50 -13.78 13.69
C PHE A 264 16.60 -15.29 13.48
N LEU A 265 16.65 -15.73 12.24
CA LEU A 265 16.92 -17.11 11.85
C LEU A 265 18.25 -17.15 11.11
N LYS A 266 19.04 -18.20 11.36
CA LYS A 266 20.39 -18.29 10.80
C LYS A 266 20.34 -18.45 9.28
N GLY A 267 21.11 -17.64 8.57
CA GLY A 267 21.21 -17.68 7.11
C GLY A 267 19.96 -17.16 6.41
N ARG A 268 19.84 -17.47 5.11
CA ARG A 268 18.68 -17.11 4.26
C ARG A 268 17.91 -18.34 3.75
N PRO A 269 17.38 -19.22 4.62
CA PRO A 269 16.61 -20.39 4.17
C PRO A 269 15.34 -19.97 3.42
N HIS A 270 15.04 -20.66 2.31
CA HIS A 270 13.80 -20.52 1.56
C HIS A 270 13.29 -21.90 1.09
N PRO A 271 11.99 -22.25 1.29
CA PRO A 271 11.07 -21.75 2.31
C PRO A 271 11.34 -22.39 3.69
N LEU A 272 10.93 -21.73 4.78
CA LEU A 272 10.92 -22.35 6.11
C LEU A 272 9.79 -23.37 6.19
N ALA A 273 10.11 -24.62 6.53
CA ALA A 273 9.10 -25.62 6.82
C ALA A 273 8.20 -25.13 7.97
N GLY A 274 6.91 -24.90 7.71
CA GLY A 274 5.89 -24.63 8.72
C GLY A 274 5.31 -23.21 8.78
N ASP A 275 6.03 -22.17 8.33
CA ASP A 275 5.60 -20.76 8.50
C ASP A 275 5.26 -20.04 7.18
N ALA A 276 5.34 -20.73 6.04
CA ALA A 276 4.60 -20.33 4.86
C ALA A 276 3.17 -20.83 5.05
N HIS A 277 2.26 -19.98 5.54
CA HIS A 277 0.85 -20.31 5.46
C HIS A 277 0.54 -20.59 3.98
N PRO A 278 -0.21 -21.67 3.69
CA PRO A 278 -0.29 -22.17 2.35
C PRO A 278 -0.69 -21.05 1.39
N ASP A 279 -0.13 -21.06 0.18
CA ASP A 279 -0.54 -20.10 -0.83
C ASP A 279 -2.08 -20.03 -0.92
N TYR A 280 -2.60 -18.87 -1.32
CA TYR A 280 -4.04 -18.65 -1.54
C TYR A 280 -4.74 -19.88 -2.14
N TRP A 281 -4.07 -20.50 -3.12
CA TRP A 281 -4.49 -21.71 -3.81
C TRP A 281 -4.66 -22.91 -2.90
N THR A 282 -3.72 -23.19 -2.01
CA THR A 282 -3.84 -24.30 -1.07
C THR A 282 -4.98 -24.07 -0.08
N PHE A 283 -5.22 -22.85 0.39
CA PHE A 283 -6.41 -22.57 1.22
C PHE A 283 -7.70 -22.77 0.45
N LEU A 284 -7.78 -22.24 -0.76
CA LEU A 284 -8.92 -22.39 -1.67
C LEU A 284 -9.19 -23.87 -2.00
N PHE A 285 -8.14 -24.68 -2.14
CA PHE A 285 -8.25 -26.10 -2.50
C PHE A 285 -8.36 -27.04 -1.29
N ALA A 286 -8.07 -26.60 -0.07
CA ALA A 286 -8.19 -27.43 1.13
C ALA A 286 -9.51 -27.21 1.88
N ASN A 287 -10.21 -26.11 1.62
CA ASN A 287 -11.37 -25.68 2.39
C ASN A 287 -12.61 -25.50 1.51
N THR A 288 -13.73 -25.21 2.16
CA THR A 288 -15.02 -24.95 1.52
C THR A 288 -15.39 -23.48 1.69
N THR A 289 -15.88 -22.85 0.63
CA THR A 289 -16.47 -21.51 0.71
C THR A 289 -17.99 -21.67 0.79
N ARG A 290 -18.56 -21.42 1.96
CA ARG A 290 -20.00 -21.44 2.19
C ARG A 290 -20.60 -20.11 1.80
N TYR A 291 -21.50 -20.11 0.84
CA TYR A 291 -22.29 -18.95 0.44
C TYR A 291 -23.71 -19.04 0.99
N GLU A 292 -24.18 -17.96 1.59
CA GLU A 292 -25.58 -17.70 1.94
C GLU A 292 -26.14 -16.68 0.95
N ILE A 293 -26.68 -17.17 -0.17
CA ILE A 293 -27.09 -16.34 -1.30
C ILE A 293 -28.54 -15.95 -1.15
N LYS A 294 -28.86 -14.65 -1.26
CA LYS A 294 -30.26 -14.19 -1.33
C LYS A 294 -30.80 -14.39 -2.74
N VAL A 295 -31.76 -15.30 -2.87
CA VAL A 295 -32.45 -15.62 -4.12
C VAL A 295 -33.95 -15.49 -3.87
N ASN A 296 -34.62 -14.59 -4.59
CA ASN A 296 -36.07 -14.37 -4.50
C ASN A 296 -36.59 -14.18 -3.06
N GLY A 297 -35.85 -13.44 -2.23
CA GLY A 297 -36.19 -13.18 -0.83
C GLY A 297 -35.90 -14.34 0.13
N LYS A 298 -35.37 -15.47 -0.34
CA LYS A 298 -34.94 -16.61 0.48
C LYS A 298 -33.43 -16.74 0.48
N VAL A 299 -32.87 -17.33 1.53
CA VAL A 299 -31.44 -17.66 1.62
C VAL A 299 -31.22 -19.08 1.11
N VAL A 300 -30.27 -19.22 0.18
CA VAL A 300 -29.84 -20.48 -0.39
C VAL A 300 -28.39 -20.72 0.03
N ILE A 301 -28.12 -21.89 0.60
CA ILE A 301 -26.77 -22.28 1.02
C ILE A 301 -26.07 -23.00 -0.12
N VAL A 302 -24.88 -22.55 -0.49
CA VAL A 302 -24.00 -23.21 -1.45
C VAL A 302 -22.63 -23.41 -0.83
N ASP A 303 -22.27 -24.66 -0.58
CA ASP A 303 -20.92 -25.02 -0.17
C ASP A 303 -20.09 -25.25 -1.42
N ALA A 304 -19.33 -24.24 -1.85
CA ALA A 304 -18.53 -24.28 -3.06
C ALA A 304 -17.11 -24.78 -2.75
N ARG A 305 -16.69 -25.78 -3.51
CA ARG A 305 -15.35 -26.35 -3.47
C ARG A 305 -14.66 -26.05 -4.80
N PHE A 306 -13.67 -25.17 -4.76
CA PHE A 306 -12.86 -24.82 -5.92
C PHE A 306 -11.81 -25.91 -6.16
N ASN A 307 -11.65 -26.36 -7.41
CA ASN A 307 -10.77 -27.46 -7.80
C ASN A 307 -9.56 -26.96 -8.60
N LYS A 308 -8.44 -27.69 -8.54
CA LYS A 308 -7.22 -27.39 -9.28
C LYS A 308 -7.40 -27.40 -10.81
N ASP A 309 -8.36 -28.18 -11.30
CA ASP A 309 -8.72 -28.29 -12.72
C ASP A 309 -9.63 -27.15 -13.22
N LYS A 310 -9.72 -26.05 -12.45
CA LYS A 310 -10.52 -24.86 -12.75
C LYS A 310 -12.03 -25.08 -12.69
N THR A 311 -12.49 -26.19 -12.11
CA THR A 311 -13.92 -26.42 -11.84
C THR A 311 -14.31 -25.99 -10.42
N ILE A 312 -15.61 -25.83 -10.20
CA ILE A 312 -16.23 -25.67 -8.88
C ILE A 312 -17.27 -26.76 -8.74
N THR A 313 -17.27 -27.41 -7.58
CA THR A 313 -18.21 -28.47 -7.23
C THR A 313 -18.85 -28.17 -5.89
N SER A 314 -20.07 -28.63 -5.69
CA SER A 314 -20.81 -28.40 -4.47
C SER A 314 -21.64 -29.64 -4.10
N PRO A 315 -21.71 -30.02 -2.81
CA PRO A 315 -22.64 -31.06 -2.34
C PRO A 315 -24.10 -30.78 -2.70
N GLN A 316 -24.46 -29.50 -2.86
CA GLN A 316 -25.80 -29.05 -3.24
C GLN A 316 -26.07 -29.18 -4.75
N GLY A 317 -25.17 -29.77 -5.54
CA GLY A 317 -25.31 -29.93 -6.99
C GLY A 317 -24.96 -28.70 -7.82
N VAL A 318 -24.50 -27.62 -7.17
CA VAL A 318 -23.96 -26.43 -7.85
C VAL A 318 -22.64 -26.78 -8.52
N THR A 319 -22.49 -26.29 -9.74
CA THR A 319 -21.27 -26.47 -10.55
C THR A 319 -20.72 -25.12 -10.96
N GLY A 320 -19.49 -25.05 -11.46
CA GLY A 320 -18.93 -23.80 -11.92
C GLY A 320 -17.54 -23.95 -12.51
N LYS A 321 -16.97 -22.84 -12.97
CA LYS A 321 -15.55 -22.75 -13.29
C LYS A 321 -14.96 -21.47 -12.75
N TRP A 322 -13.65 -21.49 -12.53
CA TRP A 322 -12.89 -20.33 -12.14
C TRP A 322 -11.65 -20.14 -13.03
N ARG A 323 -11.16 -18.92 -13.09
CA ARG A 323 -9.97 -18.53 -13.84
C ARG A 323 -9.28 -17.36 -13.15
N THR A 324 -8.03 -17.17 -13.47
CA THR A 324 -7.24 -15.99 -13.12
C THR A 324 -7.17 -15.03 -14.31
N GLU A 325 -7.21 -13.74 -14.04
CA GLU A 325 -7.06 -12.67 -15.05
C GLU A 325 -6.05 -11.62 -14.56
N GLY A 326 -5.30 -11.01 -15.48
CA GLY A 326 -4.41 -9.89 -15.22
C GLY A 326 -3.40 -9.63 -16.34
N ASP A 327 -2.65 -8.54 -16.26
CA ASP A 327 -1.77 -8.06 -17.32
C ASP A 327 -0.34 -8.61 -17.21
N ALA A 328 0.29 -8.86 -18.37
CA ALA A 328 1.71 -9.21 -18.50
C ALA A 328 2.16 -10.42 -17.63
N GLY A 329 1.34 -11.48 -17.57
CA GLY A 329 1.67 -12.71 -16.85
C GLY A 329 1.46 -12.65 -15.33
N ARG A 330 0.79 -11.60 -14.82
CA ARG A 330 0.36 -11.49 -13.43
C ARG A 330 -1.11 -11.89 -13.30
N GLU A 331 -1.39 -12.84 -12.41
CA GLU A 331 -2.75 -13.28 -12.07
C GLU A 331 -3.32 -12.37 -10.97
N ASP A 332 -3.76 -11.17 -11.32
CA ASP A 332 -4.14 -10.15 -10.32
C ASP A 332 -5.60 -10.26 -9.85
N ARG A 333 -6.44 -10.97 -10.60
CA ARG A 333 -7.86 -11.23 -10.29
C ARG A 333 -8.19 -12.71 -10.38
N MET A 334 -9.12 -13.16 -9.54
CA MET A 334 -9.80 -14.43 -9.71
C MET A 334 -11.26 -14.17 -10.07
N CYS A 335 -11.69 -14.81 -11.14
CA CYS A 335 -13.04 -14.77 -11.65
C CYS A 335 -13.64 -16.16 -11.60
N TYR A 336 -14.91 -16.26 -11.24
CA TYR A 336 -15.62 -17.53 -11.24
C TYR A 336 -17.10 -17.35 -11.53
N TYR A 337 -17.74 -18.46 -11.88
CA TYR A 337 -19.19 -18.53 -11.97
C TYR A 337 -19.73 -19.80 -11.32
N LEU A 338 -20.97 -19.74 -10.86
CA LEU A 338 -21.76 -20.80 -10.26
C LEU A 338 -23.03 -21.01 -11.08
N SER A 339 -23.29 -22.25 -11.49
CA SER A 339 -24.45 -22.68 -12.26
C SER A 339 -25.23 -23.72 -11.45
N ASN A 340 -26.53 -23.84 -11.72
CA ASN A 340 -27.48 -24.71 -11.00
C ASN A 340 -27.68 -24.31 -9.52
N VAL A 341 -27.62 -23.02 -9.22
CA VAL A 341 -27.93 -22.51 -7.88
C VAL A 341 -29.43 -22.70 -7.60
N PRO A 342 -29.82 -23.39 -6.51
CA PRO A 342 -31.22 -23.68 -6.24
C PRO A 342 -32.11 -22.43 -6.21
N GLY A 343 -33.22 -22.48 -6.96
CA GLY A 343 -34.20 -21.38 -7.01
C GLY A 343 -33.79 -20.17 -7.84
N LEU A 344 -32.68 -20.26 -8.58
CA LEU A 344 -32.19 -19.21 -9.48
C LEU A 344 -32.08 -19.76 -10.91
N GLU A 345 -32.62 -19.02 -11.88
CA GLU A 345 -32.40 -19.30 -13.30
C GLU A 345 -31.13 -18.55 -13.77
N GLY A 346 -30.23 -19.28 -14.44
CA GLY A 346 -28.96 -18.72 -14.95
C GLY A 346 -27.75 -18.97 -14.05
N GLU A 347 -26.67 -18.22 -14.31
CA GLU A 347 -25.40 -18.32 -13.60
C GLU A 347 -25.16 -17.10 -12.72
N LEU A 348 -24.47 -17.31 -11.61
CA LEU A 348 -23.93 -16.25 -10.77
C LEU A 348 -22.44 -16.11 -11.03
N SER A 349 -21.95 -14.90 -11.30
CA SER A 349 -20.53 -14.65 -11.56
C SER A 349 -19.97 -13.55 -10.68
N GLU A 350 -18.67 -13.62 -10.43
CA GLU A 350 -17.91 -12.60 -9.70
C GLU A 350 -16.44 -12.63 -10.11
N CYS A 351 -15.82 -11.46 -10.16
CA CYS A 351 -14.39 -11.26 -10.30
C CYS A 351 -13.88 -10.38 -9.16
N PHE A 352 -12.90 -10.86 -8.41
CA PHE A 352 -12.27 -10.10 -7.32
C PHE A 352 -10.74 -10.11 -7.45
N ALA A 353 -10.08 -9.09 -6.93
CA ALA A 353 -8.62 -9.03 -6.94
C ALA A 353 -8.02 -10.03 -5.94
N LEU A 354 -6.99 -10.79 -6.33
CA LEU A 354 -6.34 -11.79 -5.45
C LEU A 354 -5.75 -11.14 -4.19
N VAL A 355 -5.39 -9.85 -4.26
CA VAL A 355 -4.94 -9.05 -3.10
C VAL A 355 -6.00 -8.93 -2.01
N LEU A 356 -7.28 -9.05 -2.35
CA LEU A 356 -8.39 -8.95 -1.38
C LEU A 356 -8.56 -10.23 -0.55
N MET A 357 -7.83 -11.30 -0.86
CA MET A 357 -7.88 -12.58 -0.16
C MET A 357 -6.60 -12.90 0.61
N PHE A 358 -5.86 -11.88 1.05
CA PHE A 358 -4.80 -12.07 2.03
C PHE A 358 -5.40 -12.27 3.42
N ASN A 359 -5.95 -13.47 3.66
CA ASN A 359 -6.17 -14.18 4.95
C ASN A 359 -7.54 -14.91 5.09
N PRO A 360 -7.98 -15.79 4.17
CA PRO A 360 -9.10 -16.70 4.42
C PRO A 360 -8.67 -17.77 5.43
N HIS A 361 -8.72 -17.43 6.71
CA HIS A 361 -8.71 -18.41 7.78
C HIS A 361 -10.09 -19.07 7.87
N VAL A 362 -10.16 -20.28 8.42
CA VAL A 362 -11.43 -20.91 8.77
C VAL A 362 -12.20 -19.96 9.71
N GLY A 363 -13.45 -19.67 9.37
CA GLY A 363 -14.32 -18.70 10.05
C GLY A 363 -14.31 -17.29 9.45
N ALA A 364 -13.42 -16.99 8.49
CA ALA A 364 -13.43 -15.72 7.79
C ALA A 364 -14.74 -15.56 7.01
N ARG A 365 -15.51 -14.50 7.29
CA ARG A 365 -16.83 -14.25 6.71
C ARG A 365 -16.96 -12.83 6.15
N TRP A 366 -17.52 -12.67 4.96
CA TRP A 366 -17.70 -11.38 4.30
C TRP A 366 -19.03 -11.27 3.52
N PRO A 367 -19.64 -10.08 3.46
CA PRO A 367 -20.77 -9.83 2.57
C PRO A 367 -20.30 -9.34 1.21
N ALA A 368 -20.97 -9.76 0.14
CA ALA A 368 -20.70 -9.29 -1.21
C ALA A 368 -21.93 -9.48 -2.11
N ARG A 369 -21.75 -9.27 -3.41
CA ARG A 369 -22.81 -9.32 -4.41
C ARG A 369 -22.25 -9.84 -5.72
N PHE A 370 -22.91 -10.85 -6.28
CA PHE A 370 -22.61 -11.35 -7.64
C PHE A 370 -22.96 -10.28 -8.68
N GLU A 371 -22.37 -10.38 -9.88
CA GLU A 371 -22.61 -9.45 -10.99
C GLU A 371 -24.10 -9.33 -11.37
N GLN A 372 -24.88 -10.39 -11.14
CA GLN A 372 -26.32 -10.45 -11.38
C GLN A 372 -27.17 -9.76 -10.29
N GLY A 373 -26.53 -9.18 -9.27
CA GLY A 373 -27.19 -8.39 -8.22
C GLY A 373 -27.57 -9.16 -6.96
N ASN A 374 -27.45 -10.50 -6.97
CA ASN A 374 -27.70 -11.34 -5.80
C ASN A 374 -26.65 -11.08 -4.72
N SER A 375 -27.09 -10.55 -3.58
CA SER A 375 -26.24 -10.40 -2.39
C SER A 375 -26.02 -11.73 -1.70
N TYR A 376 -24.83 -11.93 -1.13
CA TYR A 376 -24.50 -13.13 -0.38
C TYR A 376 -23.66 -12.81 0.85
N TRP A 377 -23.63 -13.75 1.80
CA TRP A 377 -22.54 -13.86 2.78
C TRP A 377 -21.67 -15.06 2.43
N ALA A 378 -20.36 -14.91 2.36
CA ALA A 378 -19.44 -16.02 2.19
C ALA A 378 -18.67 -16.25 3.49
N GLU A 379 -18.42 -17.51 3.82
CA GLU A 379 -17.62 -17.95 4.96
C GLU A 379 -16.66 -19.07 4.54
N ILE A 380 -15.43 -19.06 5.04
CA ILE A 380 -14.49 -20.17 4.87
C ILE A 380 -14.72 -21.19 5.96
N THR A 381 -15.13 -22.40 5.59
CA THR A 381 -15.32 -23.52 6.52
C THR A 381 -14.19 -24.54 6.35
N ALA A 382 -13.75 -25.14 7.46
CA ALA A 382 -12.65 -26.09 7.44
C ALA A 382 -13.03 -27.37 6.68
N GLY A 383 -12.12 -27.80 5.81
CA GLY A 383 -12.26 -29.06 5.07
C GLY A 383 -13.12 -28.96 3.81
N ARG A 384 -13.06 -30.01 2.98
CA ARG A 384 -13.91 -30.18 1.80
C ARG A 384 -15.13 -31.01 2.14
#